data_AF-A0A9D4T1B3-F1
#
_entry.id   AF-A0A9D4T1B3-F1
#
_cell.length_a   1.000
_cell.length_b   1.000
_cell.length_c   1.000
_cell.angle_alpha   90.00
_cell.angle_beta   90.00
_cell.angle_gamma   90.00
#
_symmetry.space_group_name_H-M   'P 1'
#
loop_
_entity.id
_entity.type
_entity.pdbx_description
1 polymer ?
#
loop_
_entity_poly.entity_id
_entity_poly.type
_entity_poly.pdbx_seq_one_letter_code
_entity_poly.pdbx_strand_id
1 'polypeptide(L)'
;MDGLLFYHKKGHYFEGVSPLVGWLKPYMVPEILGTPVDPRYLEKQPPKHQAGLKEKLEANKSRTRNKVKAAQLSAEDCENEPANEMEA
;
A
#
# COMPACT_ATOMS: atom_id res chain seq x y z
N MET A 1 8.19 -15.90 11.31
CA MET A 1 7.61 -15.33 10.08
C MET A 1 6.62 -14.26 10.47
N ASP A 2 6.88 -13.03 10.04
CA ASP A 2 6.08 -11.87 10.46
C ASP A 2 4.95 -11.49 9.51
N GLY A 3 5.07 -11.77 8.20
CA GLY A 3 4.02 -11.47 7.22
C GLY A 3 4.44 -11.68 5.76
N LEU A 4 3.54 -11.35 4.85
CA LEU A 4 3.69 -11.47 3.41
C LEU A 4 3.67 -10.08 2.77
N LEU A 5 4.65 -9.83 1.91
CA LEU A 5 4.79 -8.58 1.16
C LEU A 5 4.47 -8.86 -0.31
N PHE A 6 3.42 -8.22 -0.82
CA PHE A 6 2.94 -8.34 -2.18
C PHE A 6 3.48 -7.17 -2.99
N TYR A 7 4.20 -7.47 -4.06
CA TYR A 7 4.70 -6.48 -5.01
C TYR A 7 3.98 -6.63 -6.34
N HIS A 8 3.59 -5.52 -6.95
CA HIS A 8 3.16 -5.52 -8.32
C HIS A 8 4.36 -5.71 -9.25
N LYS A 9 4.28 -6.66 -10.20
CA LYS A 9 5.41 -7.02 -11.10
C LYS A 9 5.97 -5.85 -11.92
N LYS A 10 5.13 -4.86 -12.23
CA LYS A 10 5.52 -3.65 -12.99
C LYS A 10 5.86 -2.45 -12.10
N GLY A 11 5.89 -2.63 -10.78
CA GLY A 11 6.20 -1.55 -9.86
C GLY A 11 7.70 -1.27 -9.85
N HIS A 12 8.08 -0.04 -10.17
CA HIS A 12 9.43 0.44 -9.94
C HIS A 12 9.60 0.81 -8.45
N TYR A 13 10.85 0.79 -7.99
CA TYR A 13 11.16 1.22 -6.64
C TYR A 13 10.99 2.74 -6.55
N PHE A 14 10.14 3.18 -5.63
CA PHE A 14 9.98 4.57 -5.24
C PHE A 14 9.97 4.65 -3.72
N GLU A 15 10.63 5.66 -3.17
CA GLU A 15 10.59 5.92 -1.75
C GLU A 15 9.20 6.40 -1.31
N GLY A 16 8.77 5.98 -0.13
CA GLY A 16 7.48 6.36 0.44
C GLY A 16 6.39 5.28 0.32
N VAL A 17 5.13 5.72 0.35
CA VAL A 17 3.97 4.81 0.39
C VAL A 17 3.48 4.58 -1.02
N SER A 18 3.51 3.31 -1.45
CA SER A 18 3.02 2.92 -2.78
C SER A 18 1.85 1.94 -2.66
N PRO A 19 0.74 2.15 -3.39
CA PRO A 19 -0.36 1.19 -3.45
C PRO A 19 0.03 -0.09 -4.22
N LEU A 20 1.18 -0.09 -4.91
CA LEU A 20 1.72 -1.23 -5.65
C LEU A 20 2.43 -2.24 -4.74
N VAL A 21 2.61 -1.91 -3.45
CA VAL A 21 3.20 -2.77 -2.43
C VAL A 21 2.22 -2.93 -1.27
N GLY A 22 1.88 -4.17 -0.92
CA GLY A 22 0.94 -4.49 0.16
C GLY A 22 1.53 -5.42 1.20
N TRP A 23 1.34 -5.14 2.49
CA TRP A 23 1.79 -5.98 3.59
C TRP A 23 0.60 -6.61 4.32
N LEU A 24 0.53 -7.94 4.35
CA LEU A 24 -0.51 -8.70 5.06
C LEU A 24 0.11 -9.65 6.08
N LYS A 25 -0.58 -9.82 7.21
CA LYS A 25 -0.29 -10.91 8.14
C LYS A 25 -0.84 -12.23 7.59
N PRO A 26 -0.23 -13.38 7.88
CA PRO A 26 -0.67 -14.67 7.31
C PRO A 26 -2.12 -15.01 7.65
N TYR A 27 -2.57 -14.70 8.86
CA TYR A 27 -3.95 -14.91 9.29
C TYR A 27 -4.98 -14.01 8.58
N MET A 28 -4.54 -12.92 7.92
CA MET A 28 -5.43 -12.03 7.14
C MET A 28 -5.64 -12.54 5.71
N VAL A 29 -4.76 -13.42 5.21
CA VAL A 29 -4.77 -13.89 3.82
C VAL A 29 -6.08 -14.61 3.46
N PRO A 30 -6.62 -15.53 4.28
CA PRO A 30 -7.89 -16.18 3.96
C PRO A 30 -9.05 -15.18 3.89
N GLU A 31 -9.04 -14.16 4.74
CA GLU A 31 -10.13 -13.16 4.80
C GLU A 31 -10.09 -12.18 3.62
N ILE A 32 -8.88 -11.78 3.18
CA ILE A 32 -8.70 -10.77 2.13
C ILE A 32 -8.61 -11.40 0.73
N LEU A 33 -7.86 -12.49 0.58
CA LEU A 33 -7.57 -13.11 -0.72
C LEU A 33 -8.42 -14.35 -0.99
N GLY A 34 -9.11 -14.91 0.02
CA GLY A 34 -9.92 -16.13 -0.14
C GLY A 34 -9.09 -17.41 -0.31
N THR A 35 -7.78 -17.35 -0.04
CA THR A 35 -6.86 -18.48 -0.21
C THR A 35 -6.65 -19.19 1.13
N PRO A 36 -6.74 -20.54 1.18
CA PRO A 36 -6.43 -21.29 2.39
C PRO A 36 -4.95 -21.13 2.78
N VAL A 37 -4.70 -21.04 4.08
CA VAL A 37 -3.35 -20.97 4.66
C VAL A 37 -3.22 -22.07 5.70
N ASP A 38 -2.00 -22.59 5.88
CA ASP A 38 -1.73 -23.62 6.88
C ASP A 38 -2.17 -23.19 8.29
N PRO A 39 -2.81 -24.07 9.08
CA PRO A 39 -3.35 -23.75 10.41
C PRO A 39 -2.34 -23.13 11.38
N ARG A 40 -1.05 -23.48 11.29
CA ARG A 40 0.01 -22.94 12.16
C ARG A 40 0.15 -21.43 12.08
N TYR A 41 -0.30 -20.84 10.97
CA TYR A 41 -0.27 -19.39 10.77
C TYR A 41 -1.54 -18.67 11.26
N LEU A 42 -2.63 -19.42 11.48
CA LEU A 42 -3.89 -18.90 12.04
C LEU A 42 -3.85 -18.84 13.57
N GLU A 43 -3.11 -19.74 14.22
CA GLU A 43 -2.94 -19.78 15.68
C GLU A 43 -2.34 -18.49 16.25
N LYS A 44 -1.58 -17.73 15.44
CA LYS A 44 -0.99 -16.45 15.84
C LYS A 44 -1.95 -15.27 15.72
N GLN A 45 -3.22 -15.51 15.43
CA GLN A 45 -4.24 -14.47 15.35
C GLN A 45 -4.52 -13.89 16.75
N PRO A 46 -4.29 -12.59 16.99
CA PRO A 46 -4.64 -11.99 18.28
C PRO A 46 -6.16 -11.91 18.43
N PRO A 47 -6.73 -12.02 19.65
CA PRO A 47 -8.17 -11.96 19.89
C PRO A 47 -8.84 -10.70 19.33
N LYS A 48 -8.11 -9.57 19.32
CA LYS A 48 -8.54 -8.28 18.78
C LYS A 48 -8.68 -8.25 17.24
N HIS A 49 -8.23 -9.29 16.52
CA HIS A 49 -8.27 -9.33 15.06
C HIS A 49 -9.69 -9.48 14.51
N GLN A 50 -10.59 -10.17 15.23
CA GLN A 50 -11.96 -10.41 14.76
C GLN A 50 -12.78 -9.12 14.61
N ALA A 51 -12.36 -8.03 15.28
CA ALA A 51 -13.04 -6.75 15.21
C ALA A 51 -12.47 -5.87 14.09
N GLY A 52 -13.23 -5.72 12.99
CA GLY A 52 -13.13 -4.56 12.11
C GLY A 52 -12.00 -4.57 11.07
N LEU A 53 -11.50 -5.72 10.60
CA LEU A 53 -10.48 -5.75 9.53
C LEU A 53 -10.95 -4.98 8.29
N LYS A 54 -12.21 -5.16 7.87
CA LYS A 54 -12.81 -4.44 6.73
C LYS A 54 -12.81 -2.93 6.92
N GLU A 55 -13.19 -2.45 8.10
CA GLU A 55 -13.23 -1.02 8.41
C GLU A 55 -11.82 -0.41 8.42
N LYS A 56 -10.85 -1.13 9.00
CA LYS A 56 -9.44 -0.72 8.97
C LYS A 56 -8.87 -0.68 7.55
N LEU A 57 -9.29 -1.61 6.68
CA LEU A 57 -8.88 -1.63 5.29
C LEU A 57 -9.45 -0.42 4.53
N GLU A 58 -10.73 -0.11 4.71
CA GLU A 58 -11.36 1.08 4.11
C GLU A 58 -10.72 2.39 4.60
N ALA A 59 -10.44 2.51 5.89
CA ALA A 59 -9.73 3.65 6.46
C ALA A 59 -8.29 3.78 5.92
N ASN A 60 -7.64 2.68 5.58
CA ASN A 60 -6.31 2.70 4.99
C ASN A 60 -6.35 3.11 3.50
N LYS A 61 -7.36 2.64 2.74
CA LYS A 61 -7.57 3.02 1.34
C LYS A 61 -7.69 4.54 1.19
N SER A 62 -8.48 5.21 2.04
CA SER A 62 -8.63 6.67 1.99
C SER A 62 -7.33 7.41 2.36
N ARG A 63 -6.59 6.92 3.36
CA ARG A 63 -5.29 7.47 3.76
C ARG A 63 -4.23 7.33 2.67
N THR A 64 -4.11 6.14 2.08
CA THR A 64 -3.17 5.89 0.98
C THR A 64 -3.55 6.74 -0.24
N ARG A 65 -4.85 6.86 -0.56
CA ARG A 65 -5.30 7.71 -1.68
C ARG A 65 -4.96 9.19 -1.45
N ASN A 66 -5.17 9.72 -0.26
CA ASN A 66 -4.80 11.11 0.06
C ASN A 66 -3.28 11.33 0.08
N LYS A 67 -2.51 10.36 0.59
CA LYS A 67 -1.05 10.47 0.66
C LYS A 67 -0.37 10.34 -0.71
N VAL A 68 -0.88 9.44 -1.56
CA VAL A 68 -0.46 9.32 -2.96
C VAL A 68 -0.83 10.58 -3.73
N LYS A 69 -2.04 11.13 -3.52
CA LYS A 69 -2.46 12.39 -4.15
C LYS A 69 -1.58 13.56 -3.73
N ALA A 70 -1.25 13.66 -2.44
CA ALA A 70 -0.34 14.70 -1.93
C ALA A 70 1.09 14.54 -2.48
N ALA A 71 1.58 13.31 -2.64
CA ALA A 71 2.91 13.05 -3.22
C ALA A 71 2.96 13.28 -4.74
N GLN A 72 1.87 13.03 -5.47
CA GLN A 72 1.77 13.36 -6.90
C GLN A 72 1.73 14.88 -7.12
N LEU A 73 0.94 15.61 -6.32
CA LEU A 73 0.90 17.07 -6.34
C LEU A 73 2.29 17.70 -6.16
N SER A 74 3.16 17.13 -5.31
CA SER A 74 4.53 17.65 -5.12
C SER A 74 5.52 17.28 -6.23
N ALA A 75 5.22 16.28 -7.05
CA ALA A 75 6.09 15.87 -8.16
C ALA A 75 5.81 16.65 -9.44
N GLU A 76 4.55 17.06 -9.66
CA GLU A 76 4.11 17.88 -10.79
C GLU A 76 4.70 19.32 -10.74
N ASP A 77 5.15 19.79 -9.59
CA ASP A 77 5.82 21.10 -9.43
C ASP A 77 7.28 21.11 -9.93
N CYS A 78 7.90 19.95 -10.20
CA CYS A 78 9.26 19.88 -10.77
C CYS A 78 9.30 19.92 -12.31
N GLU A 79 8.15 19.77 -12.99
CA GLU A 79 8.12 19.67 -14.46
C GLU A 79 7.72 20.98 -15.16
N ASN A 80 7.44 22.06 -14.42
CA ASN A 80 7.05 23.34 -15.01
C ASN A 80 8.10 24.43 -14.77
N GLU A 81 9.36 24.16 -15.15
CA GLU A 81 10.31 25.24 -15.47
C GLU A 81 9.99 25.74 -16.88
N PRO A 82 9.48 26.98 -17.07
CA PRO A 82 9.34 27.52 -18.40
C PRO A 82 10.73 27.74 -18.98
N ALA A 83 11.11 26.89 -19.92
CA ALA A 83 12.23 27.12 -20.82
C ALA A 83 11.91 28.35 -21.70
N ASN A 84 12.00 29.56 -21.14
CA ASN A 84 11.94 30.78 -21.92
C ASN A 84 13.35 31.33 -22.14
N GLU A 85 13.81 31.08 -23.37
CA GLU A 85 14.55 32.00 -24.24
C GLU A 85 15.91 32.52 -23.73
N MET A 86 16.94 31.76 -24.09
CA MET A 86 18.25 32.33 -24.42
C MET A 86 18.32 32.37 -25.96
N GLU A 87 17.80 33.43 -26.60
CA GLU A 87 18.02 33.65 -28.02
C GLU A 87 18.63 35.04 -28.25
N ALA A 88 19.88 35.00 -28.73
CA ALA A 88 20.69 35.98 -29.46
C ALA A 88 20.89 37.40 -28.90
#